data_AF-A0A4Q6A9U8-F1
#
_entry.id   AF-A0A4Q6A9U8-F1
#
_cell.length_a   1.000
_cell.length_b   1.000
_cell.length_c   1.000
_cell.angle_alpha   90.00
_cell.angle_beta   90.00
_cell.angle_gamma   90.00
#
_symmetry.space_group_name_H-M   'P 1'
#
loop_
_entity.id
_entity.type
_entity.pdbx_description
1 polymer ?
#
loop_
_entity_poly.entity_id
_entity_poly.type
_entity_poly.pdbx_seq_one_letter_code
_entity_poly.pdbx_strand_id
1 'polypeptide(L)'
;MQMYKIILFAWAIFFSTILAAQYTQYVDPNIGTAHCRWFHYAPGAVPFGMAKPAPATNGSYGNPTGWEATGYDFRHQSIEGFPNFHEFQVGGIVFAPITGPLQTVPGKLEDPDQGYRSRFDRKDEITTAGYYSVVLKDYNIRAELTATPRVAFHRYHFPAGKQAHILFDVGNKQGESGEVKDAGVKMLPDGRIEGFVTTMPAYVNKYQPGGEVTMYFSAVLDAKASGHGVFTNAVVKPGEASEGKGAGVYLSFNPTSAQSITIKAGLSYTSIDNARLNLQAEAANLDFDAAKQQAAATWNEYLGRIKVESPVRNDMVKFYTGLYHSLLGRGLASDINGAYPRNDGSVGQIPIGKDGKPLHQHYNTDAIWGAFWNLTQLWAIAYPEYYSDWVKSQLLIYKDAGWLADGIANSRFVSGVGTNFVSLAIAGAYMAGIRDFDINLAYEASLKNELGWQNRPRGAGKLDTDRFIKYGFVNHIEKDTGWSETWKFGASHTLEYSFSSYA
;
A
#
# COMPACT_ATOMS: atom_id res chain seq x y z
N MET A 1 27.75 -39.27 67.37
CA MET A 1 28.33 -38.21 66.50
C MET A 1 28.47 -38.84 65.12
N GLN A 2 27.69 -38.56 64.08
CA GLN A 2 27.28 -37.28 63.51
C GLN A 2 25.93 -37.43 62.79
N MET A 3 25.02 -36.47 62.98
CA MET A 3 23.82 -36.30 62.16
C MET A 3 24.20 -35.66 60.82
N TYR A 4 23.86 -36.29 59.70
CA TYR A 4 23.89 -35.65 58.39
C TYR A 4 22.58 -34.90 58.15
N LYS A 5 22.67 -33.57 58.09
CA LYS A 5 21.57 -32.68 57.65
C LYS A 5 21.44 -32.79 56.13
N ILE A 6 20.27 -33.22 55.66
CA ILE A 6 19.88 -33.12 54.25
C ILE A 6 19.37 -31.68 54.04
N ILE A 7 20.11 -30.90 53.26
CA ILE A 7 19.69 -29.58 52.79
C ILE A 7 19.07 -29.77 51.40
N LEU A 8 17.75 -29.63 51.31
CA LEU A 8 17.01 -29.55 50.05
C LEU A 8 17.19 -28.14 49.46
N PHE A 9 17.96 -28.03 48.37
CA PHE A 9 18.01 -26.82 47.56
C PHE A 9 16.80 -26.79 46.61
N ALA A 10 15.81 -25.94 46.94
CA ALA A 10 14.76 -25.59 45.99
C ALA A 10 15.33 -24.61 44.95
N TRP A 11 15.46 -25.07 43.70
CA TRP A 11 15.75 -24.20 42.56
C TRP A 11 14.48 -23.45 42.17
N ALA A 12 14.37 -22.19 42.60
CA ALA A 12 13.37 -21.27 42.08
C ALA A 12 13.81 -20.80 40.68
N ILE A 13 13.18 -21.35 39.64
CA ILE A 13 13.32 -20.83 38.26
C ILE A 13 12.53 -19.52 38.21
N PHE A 14 13.24 -18.39 38.34
CA PHE A 14 12.69 -17.09 37.99
C PHE A 14 12.56 -16.99 36.48
N PHE A 15 11.36 -17.23 35.95
CA PHE A 15 11.00 -16.75 34.62
C PHE A 15 10.92 -15.22 34.67
N SER A 16 12.03 -14.54 34.34
CA SER A 16 11.96 -13.14 33.96
C SER A 16 11.22 -13.07 32.63
N THR A 17 9.92 -12.76 32.68
CA THR A 17 9.20 -12.27 31.50
C THR A 17 9.86 -10.96 31.10
N ILE A 18 10.78 -11.00 30.14
CA ILE A 18 11.23 -9.80 29.44
C ILE A 18 9.97 -9.26 28.78
N LEU A 19 9.41 -8.18 29.34
CA LEU A 19 8.43 -7.37 28.64
C LEU A 19 9.11 -6.91 27.35
N ALA A 20 8.74 -7.53 26.23
CA ALA A 20 9.24 -7.13 24.93
C ALA A 20 8.98 -5.63 24.76
N ALA A 21 10.01 -4.88 24.34
CA ALA A 21 9.88 -3.44 24.14
C ALA A 21 8.75 -3.17 23.12
N GLN A 22 7.75 -2.37 23.53
CA GLN A 22 6.64 -1.98 22.68
C GLN A 22 6.95 -0.66 21.98
N TYR A 23 7.72 -0.69 20.90
CA TYR A 23 8.06 0.48 20.09
C TYR A 23 6.83 1.13 19.43
N THR A 24 5.80 0.34 19.12
CA THR A 24 4.54 0.84 18.54
C THR A 24 3.85 1.88 19.40
N GLN A 25 4.09 1.92 20.72
CA GLN A 25 3.54 2.93 21.63
C GLN A 25 4.05 4.36 21.37
N TYR A 26 5.15 4.49 20.61
CA TYR A 26 5.75 5.76 20.22
C TYR A 26 5.37 6.17 18.81
N VAL A 27 4.69 5.31 18.04
CA VAL A 27 4.26 5.66 16.69
C VAL A 27 2.95 6.42 16.76
N ASP A 28 2.92 7.61 16.16
CA ASP A 28 1.72 8.42 15.96
C ASP A 28 1.50 8.63 14.45
N PRO A 29 0.68 7.77 13.79
CA PRO A 29 0.41 7.89 12.37
C PRO A 29 -0.30 9.18 11.95
N ASN A 30 -0.88 9.96 12.89
CA ASN A 30 -1.56 11.21 12.55
C ASN A 30 -0.59 12.35 12.20
N ILE A 31 0.68 12.24 12.59
CA ILE A 31 1.68 13.27 12.28
C ILE A 31 1.85 13.40 10.76
N GLY A 32 1.73 14.63 10.25
CA GLY A 32 1.90 14.94 8.84
C GLY A 32 0.70 14.64 7.95
N THR A 33 -0.48 14.34 8.51
CA THR A 33 -1.69 13.97 7.74
C THR A 33 -2.56 15.15 7.30
N ALA A 34 -2.21 16.39 7.65
CA ALA A 34 -2.87 17.56 7.08
C ALA A 34 -2.27 17.84 5.68
N HIS A 35 -3.11 17.87 4.64
CA HIS A 35 -2.68 18.09 3.26
C HIS A 35 -1.63 17.07 2.77
N CYS A 36 -1.76 15.81 3.16
CA CYS A 36 -0.84 14.75 2.74
C CYS A 36 -1.27 14.07 1.44
N ARG A 37 -0.37 13.26 0.89
CA ARG A 37 -0.63 12.39 -0.26
C ARG A 37 -1.42 11.14 0.15
N TRP A 38 -2.05 10.49 -0.83
CA TRP A 38 -2.92 9.33 -0.64
C TRP A 38 -2.29 8.18 0.16
N PHE A 39 -1.05 7.85 -0.18
CA PHE A 39 -0.32 6.73 0.42
C PHE A 39 0.31 7.05 1.78
N HIS A 40 0.20 8.30 2.29
CA HIS A 40 0.83 8.71 3.55
C HIS A 40 0.13 8.10 4.78
N TYR A 41 -1.18 7.90 4.70
CA TYR A 41 -1.99 7.46 5.84
C TYR A 41 -2.62 6.10 5.61
N ALA A 42 -1.94 5.05 6.08
CA ALA A 42 -2.44 3.67 6.06
C ALA A 42 -2.16 2.94 7.39
N PRO A 43 -2.75 3.41 8.51
CA PRO A 43 -2.45 2.90 9.85
C PRO A 43 -2.75 1.41 10.04
N GLY A 44 -3.72 0.84 9.31
CA GLY A 44 -4.05 -0.58 9.37
C GLY A 44 -3.03 -1.51 8.71
N ALA A 45 -2.08 -0.97 7.94
CA ALA A 45 -1.10 -1.76 7.18
C ALA A 45 0.03 -2.32 8.06
N VAL A 46 0.66 -3.40 7.58
CA VAL A 46 1.96 -3.90 8.07
C VAL A 46 3.11 -3.31 7.25
N PRO A 47 4.38 -3.35 7.72
CA PRO A 47 5.52 -2.86 6.95
C PRO A 47 5.55 -3.41 5.52
N PHE A 48 5.66 -2.53 4.53
CA PHE A 48 5.69 -2.85 3.10
C PHE A 48 4.54 -3.74 2.59
N GLY A 49 3.39 -3.78 3.29
CA GLY A 49 2.24 -4.60 2.90
C GLY A 49 1.55 -4.13 1.62
N MET A 50 0.95 -5.07 0.89
CA MET A 50 0.00 -4.78 -0.20
C MET A 50 -1.34 -4.30 0.38
N ALA A 51 -1.82 -5.00 1.41
CA ALA A 51 -3.04 -4.62 2.11
C ALA A 51 -2.80 -3.40 3.00
N LYS A 52 -3.47 -2.31 2.63
CA LYS A 52 -3.36 -1.02 3.31
C LYS A 52 -4.77 -0.49 3.62
N PRO A 53 -5.54 -1.13 4.53
CA PRO A 53 -6.85 -0.63 4.91
C PRO A 53 -6.70 0.64 5.77
N ALA A 54 -7.43 1.70 5.38
CA ALA A 54 -7.39 2.99 6.05
C ALA A 54 -8.71 3.74 5.86
N PRO A 55 -9.03 4.77 6.67
CA PRO A 55 -10.12 5.70 6.37
C PRO A 55 -9.77 6.62 5.19
N ALA A 56 -10.76 6.93 4.35
CA ALA A 56 -10.69 8.05 3.42
C ALA A 56 -11.66 9.17 3.85
N THR A 57 -11.24 10.41 3.69
CA THR A 57 -12.05 11.63 3.93
C THR A 57 -12.43 12.34 2.62
N ASN A 58 -11.60 12.24 1.59
CA ASN A 58 -11.83 12.83 0.26
C ASN A 58 -11.18 12.02 -0.88
N GLY A 59 -10.93 10.73 -0.70
CA GLY A 59 -10.37 9.86 -1.74
C GLY A 59 -11.20 9.82 -3.02
N SER A 60 -12.53 9.85 -2.92
CA SER A 60 -13.49 9.86 -4.02
C SER A 60 -13.38 11.09 -4.93
N TYR A 61 -12.76 12.17 -4.44
CA TYR A 61 -12.53 13.39 -5.21
C TYR A 61 -11.46 13.14 -6.28
N GLY A 62 -10.62 12.12 -6.05
CA GLY A 62 -9.51 11.73 -6.92
C GLY A 62 -8.36 12.73 -6.86
N ASN A 63 -7.52 12.66 -7.89
CA ASN A 63 -6.34 13.49 -8.03
C ASN A 63 -6.21 13.96 -9.49
N PRO A 64 -6.81 15.11 -9.86
CA PRO A 64 -6.87 15.57 -11.24
C PRO A 64 -5.51 15.75 -11.93
N THR A 65 -4.50 16.31 -11.25
CA THR A 65 -3.16 16.52 -11.83
C THR A 65 -2.13 15.47 -11.42
N GLY A 66 -2.47 14.58 -10.50
CA GLY A 66 -1.58 13.57 -9.92
C GLY A 66 -0.75 14.05 -8.74
N TRP A 67 -0.99 15.27 -8.22
CA TRP A 67 -0.21 15.88 -7.12
C TRP A 67 -1.03 16.37 -5.93
N GLU A 68 -2.34 16.42 -6.06
CA GLU A 68 -3.23 16.97 -5.05
C GLU A 68 -3.23 16.13 -3.77
N ALA A 69 -3.42 16.81 -2.63
CA ALA A 69 -3.66 16.14 -1.36
C ALA A 69 -5.06 15.50 -1.36
N THR A 70 -5.09 14.18 -1.26
CA THR A 70 -6.31 13.36 -1.34
C THR A 70 -6.17 12.12 -0.48
N GLY A 71 -7.30 11.57 -0.03
CA GLY A 71 -7.36 10.46 0.91
C GLY A 71 -7.80 10.90 2.29
N TYR A 72 -6.91 10.80 3.27
CA TYR A 72 -7.18 11.24 4.63
C TYR A 72 -6.56 12.63 4.87
N ASP A 73 -7.35 13.55 5.42
CA ASP A 73 -6.84 14.83 5.91
C ASP A 73 -7.26 15.04 7.36
N PHE A 74 -6.29 15.31 8.24
CA PHE A 74 -6.54 15.54 9.67
C PHE A 74 -7.58 16.62 9.95
N ARG A 75 -7.72 17.60 9.05
CA ARG A 75 -8.63 18.73 9.20
C ARG A 75 -10.09 18.36 8.89
N HIS A 76 -10.32 17.26 8.18
CA HIS A 76 -11.66 16.80 7.84
C HIS A 76 -12.33 16.07 9.02
N GLN A 77 -13.65 16.20 9.12
CA GLN A 77 -14.47 15.70 10.24
C GLN A 77 -15.44 14.59 9.83
N SER A 78 -15.27 14.03 8.63
CA SER A 78 -16.12 12.98 8.10
C SER A 78 -15.33 11.97 7.27
N ILE A 79 -15.71 10.71 7.35
CA ILE A 79 -15.10 9.58 6.61
C ILE A 79 -16.09 9.09 5.55
N GLU A 80 -15.59 8.88 4.35
CA GLU A 80 -16.34 8.41 3.17
C GLU A 80 -16.03 6.94 2.83
N GLY A 81 -15.74 6.13 3.85
CA GLY A 81 -15.46 4.71 3.73
C GLY A 81 -14.00 4.33 3.95
N PHE A 82 -13.72 3.05 3.73
CA PHE A 82 -12.43 2.43 4.03
C PHE A 82 -11.87 1.69 2.80
N PRO A 83 -11.04 2.37 1.98
CA PRO A 83 -10.31 1.71 0.88
C PRO A 83 -9.28 0.70 1.40
N ASN A 84 -8.97 -0.29 0.56
CA ASN A 84 -8.05 -1.39 0.91
C ASN A 84 -6.66 -1.27 0.26
N PHE A 85 -6.55 -0.45 -0.79
CA PHE A 85 -5.30 -0.12 -1.45
C PHE A 85 -4.96 1.36 -1.23
N HIS A 86 -3.78 1.65 -0.68
CA HIS A 86 -3.25 3.00 -0.47
C HIS A 86 -1.81 3.11 -0.97
N GLU A 87 -1.64 3.23 -2.29
CA GLU A 87 -0.33 3.24 -2.92
C GLU A 87 -0.19 4.35 -3.98
N PHE A 88 1.03 4.76 -4.33
CA PHE A 88 1.26 5.76 -5.37
C PHE A 88 0.60 5.32 -6.68
N GLN A 89 -0.32 6.13 -7.19
CA GLN A 89 -1.12 5.85 -8.39
C GLN A 89 -2.05 4.63 -8.30
N VAL A 90 -2.32 4.13 -7.09
CA VAL A 90 -3.11 2.93 -6.84
C VAL A 90 -4.04 3.15 -5.65
N GLY A 91 -5.34 3.00 -5.87
CA GLY A 91 -6.34 3.17 -4.83
C GLY A 91 -7.69 2.61 -5.26
N GLY A 92 -8.41 1.99 -4.33
CA GLY A 92 -9.71 1.40 -4.65
C GLY A 92 -10.16 0.35 -3.64
N ILE A 93 -11.29 -0.26 -3.99
CA ILE A 93 -12.02 -1.28 -3.21
C ILE A 93 -12.37 -0.74 -1.82
N VAL A 94 -13.51 -0.06 -1.74
CA VAL A 94 -13.99 0.60 -0.54
C VAL A 94 -15.02 -0.27 0.14
N PHE A 95 -14.85 -0.47 1.44
CA PHE A 95 -15.90 -1.02 2.30
C PHE A 95 -16.51 0.10 3.14
N ALA A 96 -17.85 0.17 3.19
CA ALA A 96 -18.55 1.19 3.96
C ALA A 96 -19.69 0.55 4.78
N PRO A 97 -19.63 0.61 6.13
CA PRO A 97 -20.71 0.15 6.99
C PRO A 97 -21.68 1.30 7.31
N ILE A 98 -22.98 1.06 7.21
CA ILE A 98 -24.03 2.04 7.55
C ILE A 98 -25.16 1.40 8.37
N THR A 99 -25.95 2.24 9.05
CA THR A 99 -27.26 1.85 9.58
C THR A 99 -28.35 2.78 9.05
N GLY A 100 -29.58 2.30 8.99
CA GLY A 100 -30.72 3.07 8.51
C GLY A 100 -30.90 2.94 7.00
N PRO A 101 -31.47 3.96 6.32
CA PRO A 101 -31.71 3.93 4.89
C PRO A 101 -30.44 3.66 4.08
N LEU A 102 -30.55 2.80 3.06
CA LEU A 102 -29.44 2.48 2.17
C LEU A 102 -29.01 3.72 1.36
N GLN A 103 -27.72 4.06 1.45
CA GLN A 103 -27.06 5.10 0.64
C GLN A 103 -25.85 4.46 -0.06
N THR A 104 -25.71 4.66 -1.36
CA THR A 104 -24.74 3.93 -2.20
C THR A 104 -23.71 4.84 -2.89
N VAL A 105 -23.76 6.14 -2.62
CA VAL A 105 -22.75 7.10 -3.09
C VAL A 105 -21.99 7.65 -1.88
N PRO A 106 -20.70 7.99 -2.00
CA PRO A 106 -19.90 8.47 -0.86
C PRO A 106 -20.44 9.77 -0.26
N GLY A 107 -21.03 10.66 -1.07
CA GLY A 107 -21.40 12.01 -0.66
C GLY A 107 -20.19 12.94 -0.59
N LYS A 108 -20.44 14.25 -0.50
CA LYS A 108 -19.39 15.28 -0.47
C LYS A 108 -19.05 15.66 0.98
N LEU A 109 -17.83 16.16 1.20
CA LEU A 109 -17.40 16.76 2.47
C LEU A 109 -18.35 17.88 2.92
N GLU A 110 -18.81 18.70 1.98
CA GLU A 110 -19.65 19.87 2.25
C GLU A 110 -21.12 19.51 2.53
N ASP A 111 -21.55 18.32 2.10
CA ASP A 111 -22.92 17.82 2.25
C ASP A 111 -22.89 16.31 2.55
N PRO A 112 -22.50 15.94 3.78
CA PRO A 112 -22.25 14.54 4.13
C PRO A 112 -23.51 13.68 4.16
N ASP A 113 -24.69 14.29 4.31
CA ASP A 113 -25.96 13.57 4.43
C ASP A 113 -26.48 13.03 3.08
N GLN A 114 -25.89 13.44 1.95
CA GLN A 114 -26.24 12.97 0.60
C GLN A 114 -25.65 11.60 0.22
N GLY A 115 -24.85 11.00 1.10
CA GLY A 115 -24.17 9.73 0.83
C GLY A 115 -23.83 8.99 2.11
N TYR A 116 -23.17 7.84 1.96
CA TYR A 116 -22.86 6.94 3.09
C TYR A 116 -21.75 7.44 4.03
N ARG A 117 -21.28 8.68 3.86
CA ARG A 117 -20.26 9.29 4.70
C ARG A 117 -20.75 9.46 6.13
N SER A 118 -19.84 9.35 7.08
CA SER A 118 -20.16 9.58 8.50
C SER A 118 -19.23 10.57 9.15
N ARG A 119 -19.79 11.49 9.93
CA ARG A 119 -19.06 12.37 10.83
C ARG A 119 -18.39 11.58 11.94
N PHE A 120 -17.25 12.07 12.44
CA PHE A 120 -16.53 11.45 13.56
C PHE A 120 -15.80 12.49 14.40
N ASP A 121 -15.53 12.16 15.67
CA ASP A 121 -14.73 13.00 16.55
C ASP A 121 -13.33 12.40 16.72
N ARG A 122 -12.29 13.25 16.75
CA ARG A 122 -10.89 12.82 16.93
C ARG A 122 -10.66 12.05 18.23
N LYS A 123 -11.43 12.35 19.29
CA LYS A 123 -11.34 11.64 20.59
C LYS A 123 -11.76 10.16 20.49
N ASP A 124 -12.56 9.82 19.48
CA ASP A 124 -13.09 8.48 19.23
C ASP A 124 -12.32 7.78 18.09
N GLU A 125 -11.25 8.41 17.59
CA GLU A 125 -10.33 7.86 16.60
C GLU A 125 -9.05 7.38 17.30
N ILE A 126 -8.69 6.13 17.04
CA ILE A 126 -7.48 5.48 17.56
C ILE A 126 -6.65 5.06 16.35
N THR A 127 -5.40 5.49 16.34
CA THR A 127 -4.44 5.12 15.30
C THR A 127 -3.13 4.66 15.93
N THR A 128 -2.64 3.52 15.47
CA THR A 128 -1.36 2.92 15.90
C THR A 128 -0.77 2.18 14.70
N ALA A 129 0.52 1.84 14.75
CA ALA A 129 1.14 1.04 13.71
C ALA A 129 0.47 -0.36 13.61
N GLY A 130 -0.24 -0.62 12.51
CA GLY A 130 -0.93 -1.88 12.24
C GLY A 130 -2.39 -1.94 12.70
N TYR A 131 -2.96 -0.86 13.24
CA TYR A 131 -4.35 -0.82 13.69
C TYR A 131 -4.97 0.57 13.66
N TYR A 132 -6.20 0.63 13.17
CA TYR A 132 -7.05 1.81 13.18
C TYR A 132 -8.42 1.49 13.79
N SER A 133 -9.01 2.45 14.50
CA SER A 133 -10.40 2.38 14.94
C SER A 133 -11.04 3.75 14.95
N VAL A 134 -12.33 3.83 14.62
CA VAL A 134 -13.11 5.06 14.69
C VAL A 134 -14.58 4.77 14.99
N VAL A 135 -15.25 5.71 15.65
CA VAL A 135 -16.72 5.70 15.75
C VAL A 135 -17.33 6.58 14.65
N LEU A 136 -18.09 5.96 13.76
CA LEU A 136 -18.92 6.61 12.74
C LEU A 136 -20.20 7.11 13.41
N LYS A 137 -20.24 8.41 13.77
CA LYS A 137 -21.26 8.98 14.65
C LYS A 137 -22.67 8.92 14.06
N ASP A 138 -22.79 9.15 12.76
CA ASP A 138 -24.10 9.20 12.08
C ASP A 138 -24.78 7.82 12.07
N TYR A 139 -23.99 6.74 12.15
CA TYR A 139 -24.49 5.36 12.17
C TYR A 139 -24.36 4.67 13.52
N ASN A 140 -23.64 5.27 14.48
CA ASN A 140 -23.26 4.65 15.75
C ASN A 140 -22.57 3.28 15.55
N ILE A 141 -21.64 3.24 14.59
CA ILE A 141 -20.85 2.04 14.27
C ILE A 141 -19.40 2.29 14.68
N ARG A 142 -18.80 1.38 15.44
CA ARG A 142 -17.33 1.36 15.59
C ARG A 142 -16.73 0.54 14.46
N ALA A 143 -15.85 1.14 13.68
CA ALA A 143 -15.06 0.46 12.66
C ALA A 143 -13.64 0.24 13.16
N GLU A 144 -13.10 -0.96 12.95
CA GLU A 144 -11.72 -1.32 13.26
C GLU A 144 -11.05 -1.96 12.04
N LEU A 145 -9.78 -1.61 11.80
CA LEU A 145 -8.99 -2.09 10.65
C LEU A 145 -7.63 -2.62 11.11
N THR A 146 -7.19 -3.72 10.49
CA THR A 146 -5.82 -4.26 10.58
C THR A 146 -5.51 -5.06 9.32
N ALA A 147 -4.29 -5.58 9.19
CA ALA A 147 -3.89 -6.32 7.99
C ALA A 147 -2.82 -7.37 8.28
N THR A 148 -2.76 -8.34 7.36
CA THR A 148 -1.56 -9.14 7.05
C THR A 148 -0.91 -8.56 5.77
N PRO A 149 0.21 -9.09 5.25
CA PRO A 149 0.82 -8.54 4.05
C PRO A 149 -0.13 -8.36 2.85
N ARG A 150 -1.10 -9.25 2.62
CA ARG A 150 -2.02 -9.23 1.46
C ARG A 150 -3.50 -9.35 1.80
N VAL A 151 -3.86 -9.47 3.08
CA VAL A 151 -5.27 -9.54 3.52
C VAL A 151 -5.59 -8.37 4.44
N ALA A 152 -6.60 -7.60 4.06
CA ALA A 152 -7.21 -6.57 4.90
C ALA A 152 -8.30 -7.17 5.79
N PHE A 153 -8.34 -6.72 7.05
CA PHE A 153 -9.35 -7.10 8.03
C PHE A 153 -10.14 -5.88 8.46
N HIS A 154 -11.46 -5.98 8.40
CA HIS A 154 -12.38 -4.95 8.90
C HIS A 154 -13.28 -5.59 9.95
N ARG A 155 -13.50 -4.93 11.08
CA ARG A 155 -14.51 -5.34 12.07
C ARG A 155 -15.43 -4.17 12.37
N TYR A 156 -16.72 -4.38 12.13
CA TYR A 156 -17.75 -3.36 12.32
C TYR A 156 -18.70 -3.77 13.44
N HIS A 157 -18.80 -2.92 14.46
CA HIS A 157 -19.71 -3.11 15.60
C HIS A 157 -21.01 -2.35 15.34
N PHE A 158 -22.07 -3.09 15.04
CA PHE A 158 -23.39 -2.53 14.76
C PHE A 158 -24.23 -2.44 16.05
N PRO A 159 -25.01 -1.35 16.22
CA PRO A 159 -25.98 -1.25 17.30
C PRO A 159 -27.17 -2.20 17.06
N ALA A 160 -27.83 -2.61 18.14
CA ALA A 160 -29.06 -3.40 18.04
C ALA A 160 -30.22 -2.57 17.45
N GLY A 161 -31.16 -3.25 16.78
CA GLY A 161 -32.47 -2.70 16.45
C GLY A 161 -32.50 -1.70 15.29
N LYS A 162 -31.39 -1.53 14.55
CA LYS A 162 -31.35 -0.79 13.30
C LYS A 162 -31.00 -1.73 12.14
N GLN A 163 -31.64 -1.53 11.00
CA GLN A 163 -31.20 -2.16 9.76
C GLN A 163 -29.77 -1.70 9.48
N ALA A 164 -28.89 -2.65 9.20
CA ALA A 164 -27.48 -2.42 8.94
C ALA A 164 -27.14 -2.85 7.52
N HIS A 165 -26.20 -2.14 6.90
CA HIS A 165 -25.67 -2.51 5.60
C HIS A 165 -24.14 -2.46 5.61
N ILE A 166 -23.53 -3.34 4.84
CA ILE A 166 -22.12 -3.23 4.44
C ILE A 166 -22.07 -3.16 2.93
N LEU A 167 -21.46 -2.09 2.42
CA LEU A 167 -21.27 -1.85 1.00
C LEU A 167 -19.85 -2.26 0.58
N PHE A 168 -19.77 -2.89 -0.57
CA PHE A 168 -18.56 -3.15 -1.35
C PHE A 168 -18.60 -2.23 -2.57
N ASP A 169 -18.09 -1.01 -2.39
CA ASP A 169 -18.06 0.03 -3.42
C ASP A 169 -16.72 -0.04 -4.16
N VAL A 170 -16.77 -0.52 -5.41
CA VAL A 170 -15.55 -0.82 -6.19
C VAL A 170 -15.42 0.07 -7.43
N GLY A 171 -16.52 0.63 -7.91
CA GLY A 171 -16.56 1.41 -9.15
C GLY A 171 -16.27 2.89 -9.00
N ASN A 172 -15.83 3.35 -7.82
CA ASN A 172 -15.45 4.73 -7.57
C ASN A 172 -13.92 4.91 -7.63
N LYS A 173 -13.47 6.04 -8.20
CA LYS A 173 -12.07 6.42 -8.13
C LYS A 173 -11.66 6.67 -6.68
N GLN A 174 -10.40 6.38 -6.33
CA GLN A 174 -9.91 6.54 -4.98
C GLN A 174 -8.48 7.09 -4.98
N GLY A 175 -8.36 8.27 -4.39
CA GLY A 175 -7.11 8.99 -4.23
C GLY A 175 -6.38 9.19 -5.56
N GLU A 176 -5.22 8.55 -5.66
CA GLU A 176 -4.32 8.71 -6.80
C GLU A 176 -4.55 7.70 -7.93
N SER A 177 -5.55 6.82 -7.81
CA SER A 177 -5.84 5.80 -8.82
C SER A 177 -6.20 6.36 -10.20
N GLY A 178 -6.63 7.62 -10.26
CA GLY A 178 -7.21 8.23 -11.45
C GLY A 178 -8.62 7.70 -11.74
N GLU A 179 -9.13 8.04 -12.92
CA GLU A 179 -10.49 7.70 -13.34
C GLU A 179 -10.67 6.20 -13.51
N VAL A 180 -11.83 5.69 -13.10
CA VAL A 180 -12.21 4.29 -13.30
C VAL A 180 -12.45 4.07 -14.80
N LYS A 181 -11.75 3.09 -15.37
CA LYS A 181 -12.02 2.59 -16.72
C LYS A 181 -13.14 1.56 -16.69
N ASP A 182 -13.00 0.57 -15.81
CA ASP A 182 -13.93 -0.54 -15.64
C ASP A 182 -13.90 -1.06 -14.20
N ALA A 183 -14.97 -1.71 -13.77
CA ALA A 183 -15.04 -2.37 -12.47
C ALA A 183 -16.08 -3.49 -12.51
N GLY A 184 -15.95 -4.45 -11.61
CA GLY A 184 -16.93 -5.51 -11.47
C GLY A 184 -16.92 -6.06 -10.06
N VAL A 185 -18.09 -6.39 -9.53
CA VAL A 185 -18.23 -7.05 -8.23
C VAL A 185 -19.40 -8.01 -8.27
N LYS A 186 -19.24 -9.16 -7.61
CA LYS A 186 -20.26 -10.18 -7.49
C LYS A 186 -20.27 -10.84 -6.12
N MET A 187 -21.46 -11.22 -5.67
CA MET A 187 -21.69 -12.15 -4.58
C MET A 187 -21.82 -13.57 -5.14
N LEU A 188 -21.03 -14.49 -4.61
CA LEU A 188 -21.06 -15.90 -4.98
C LEU A 188 -22.09 -16.68 -4.11
N PRO A 189 -22.51 -17.88 -4.55
CA PRO A 189 -23.45 -18.71 -3.79
C PRO A 189 -23.00 -19.08 -2.37
N ASP A 190 -21.68 -19.13 -2.12
CA ASP A 190 -21.09 -19.40 -0.81
C ASP A 190 -21.05 -18.15 0.11
N GLY A 191 -21.52 -17.00 -0.37
CA GLY A 191 -21.52 -15.72 0.34
C GLY A 191 -20.24 -14.90 0.17
N ARG A 192 -19.26 -15.38 -0.58
CA ARG A 192 -18.03 -14.66 -0.90
C ARG A 192 -18.33 -13.49 -1.84
N ILE A 193 -17.67 -12.35 -1.62
CA ILE A 193 -17.73 -11.19 -2.51
C ILE A 193 -16.41 -11.08 -3.26
N GLU A 194 -16.46 -11.04 -4.58
CA GLU A 194 -15.26 -10.94 -5.42
C GLU A 194 -15.41 -9.86 -6.46
N GLY A 195 -14.31 -9.22 -6.83
CA GLY A 195 -14.37 -8.18 -7.84
C GLY A 195 -13.02 -7.57 -8.17
N PHE A 196 -13.08 -6.54 -9.00
CA PHE A 196 -11.95 -5.79 -9.48
C PHE A 196 -12.32 -4.34 -9.79
N VAL A 197 -11.29 -3.50 -9.89
CA VAL A 197 -11.38 -2.17 -10.47
C VAL A 197 -10.13 -1.91 -11.31
N THR A 198 -10.34 -1.43 -12.54
CA THR A 198 -9.30 -0.98 -13.46
C THR A 198 -9.36 0.53 -13.59
N THR A 199 -8.25 1.21 -13.35
CA THR A 199 -8.15 2.67 -13.37
C THR A 199 -7.10 3.15 -14.38
N MET A 200 -7.19 4.44 -14.70
CA MET A 200 -6.26 5.18 -15.57
C MET A 200 -5.55 6.28 -14.76
N PRO A 201 -4.49 5.96 -13.99
CA PRO A 201 -3.81 6.95 -13.17
C PRO A 201 -3.14 8.03 -14.01
N ALA A 202 -3.17 9.29 -13.52
CA ALA A 202 -2.66 10.44 -14.25
C ALA A 202 -1.15 10.33 -14.53
N TYR A 203 -0.35 9.86 -13.57
CA TYR A 203 1.10 9.68 -13.77
C TYR A 203 1.42 8.51 -14.68
N VAL A 204 0.70 7.39 -14.53
CA VAL A 204 0.88 6.26 -15.45
C VAL A 204 0.62 6.72 -16.88
N ASN A 205 -0.48 7.42 -17.13
CA ASN A 205 -0.79 7.92 -18.46
C ASN A 205 0.23 8.95 -18.98
N LYS A 206 0.85 9.74 -18.09
CA LYS A 206 1.91 10.71 -18.44
C LYS A 206 3.20 10.02 -18.93
N TYR A 207 3.57 8.89 -18.34
CA TYR A 207 4.85 8.20 -18.62
C TYR A 207 4.72 6.94 -19.47
N GLN A 208 3.52 6.38 -19.54
CA GLN A 208 3.14 5.18 -20.29
C GLN A 208 1.68 5.35 -20.76
N PRO A 209 1.43 6.13 -21.83
CA PRO A 209 0.07 6.40 -22.33
C PRO A 209 -0.71 5.11 -22.62
N GLY A 210 -1.96 5.07 -22.18
CA GLY A 210 -2.79 3.85 -22.27
C GLY A 210 -2.47 2.79 -21.21
N GLY A 211 -1.52 3.06 -20.31
CA GLY A 211 -1.22 2.19 -19.17
C GLY A 211 -2.38 2.15 -18.18
N GLU A 212 -2.77 0.93 -17.81
CA GLU A 212 -3.87 0.63 -16.90
C GLU A 212 -3.36 -0.05 -15.64
N VAL A 213 -4.05 0.20 -14.53
CA VAL A 213 -3.82 -0.43 -13.23
C VAL A 213 -5.08 -1.16 -12.81
N THR A 214 -5.00 -2.48 -12.62
CA THR A 214 -6.11 -3.27 -12.10
C THR A 214 -5.80 -3.78 -10.69
N MET A 215 -6.80 -3.69 -9.82
CA MET A 215 -6.78 -4.20 -8.45
C MET A 215 -7.92 -5.20 -8.28
N TYR A 216 -7.63 -6.33 -7.64
CA TYR A 216 -8.57 -7.44 -7.43
C TYR A 216 -8.75 -7.72 -5.95
N PHE A 217 -9.93 -8.24 -5.58
CA PHE A 217 -10.18 -8.72 -4.22
C PHE A 217 -11.08 -9.96 -4.18
N SER A 218 -10.94 -10.71 -3.09
CA SER A 218 -11.84 -11.80 -2.69
C SER A 218 -12.09 -11.67 -1.18
N ALA A 219 -13.34 -11.46 -0.79
CA ALA A 219 -13.74 -11.17 0.58
C ALA A 219 -14.73 -12.18 1.14
N VAL A 220 -14.56 -12.51 2.43
CA VAL A 220 -15.47 -13.36 3.20
C VAL A 220 -15.89 -12.65 4.48
N LEU A 221 -17.09 -12.95 4.96
CA LEU A 221 -17.65 -12.39 6.20
C LEU A 221 -17.95 -13.51 7.20
N ASP A 222 -17.85 -13.20 8.49
CA ASP A 222 -18.23 -14.11 9.59
C ASP A 222 -19.72 -14.09 9.94
N ALA A 223 -20.54 -13.35 9.17
CA ALA A 223 -21.97 -13.22 9.37
C ALA A 223 -22.75 -13.44 8.07
N LYS A 224 -23.91 -14.12 8.19
CA LYS A 224 -24.84 -14.33 7.08
C LYS A 224 -25.73 -13.09 6.89
N ALA A 225 -25.74 -12.54 5.68
CA ALA A 225 -26.62 -11.43 5.34
C ALA A 225 -28.10 -11.87 5.33
N SER A 226 -28.99 -10.99 5.80
CA SER A 226 -30.45 -11.18 5.71
C SER A 226 -31.02 -10.73 4.36
N GLY A 227 -30.25 -9.98 3.58
CA GLY A 227 -30.59 -9.56 2.22
C GLY A 227 -29.36 -9.03 1.51
N HIS A 228 -29.42 -8.89 0.20
CA HIS A 228 -28.35 -8.32 -0.61
C HIS A 228 -28.94 -7.66 -1.86
N GLY A 229 -28.11 -6.89 -2.54
CA GLY A 229 -28.40 -6.39 -3.87
C GLY A 229 -27.18 -5.68 -4.45
N VAL A 230 -27.39 -5.09 -5.62
CA VAL A 230 -26.34 -4.41 -6.36
C VAL A 230 -26.69 -2.95 -6.54
N PHE A 231 -25.66 -2.14 -6.78
CA PHE A 231 -25.84 -0.75 -7.15
C PHE A 231 -24.87 -0.32 -8.24
N THR A 232 -25.28 0.72 -8.96
CA THR A 232 -24.43 1.51 -9.85
C THR A 232 -24.69 2.98 -9.51
N ASN A 233 -23.73 3.63 -8.84
CA ASN A 233 -23.95 4.94 -8.22
C ASN A 233 -25.19 4.90 -7.30
N ALA A 234 -26.14 5.83 -7.47
CA ALA A 234 -27.38 5.90 -6.69
C ALA A 234 -28.46 4.88 -7.09
N VAL A 235 -28.26 4.12 -8.18
CA VAL A 235 -29.28 3.19 -8.70
C VAL A 235 -29.11 1.83 -8.04
N VAL A 236 -30.08 1.43 -7.23
CA VAL A 236 -30.13 0.13 -6.55
C VAL A 236 -31.02 -0.84 -7.32
N LYS A 237 -30.57 -2.10 -7.45
CA LYS A 237 -31.32 -3.18 -8.10
C LYS A 237 -31.14 -4.50 -7.34
N PRO A 238 -32.12 -5.42 -7.38
CA PRO A 238 -31.90 -6.81 -7.00
C PRO A 238 -30.86 -7.46 -7.94
N GLY A 239 -30.09 -8.40 -7.39
CA GLY A 239 -29.11 -9.17 -8.15
C GLY A 239 -27.81 -9.38 -7.37
N GLU A 240 -26.95 -10.22 -7.93
CA GLU A 240 -25.71 -10.68 -7.30
C GLU A 240 -24.47 -10.03 -7.92
N ALA A 241 -24.56 -9.37 -9.08
CA ALA A 241 -23.42 -8.78 -9.77
C ALA A 241 -23.69 -7.36 -10.31
N SER A 242 -22.67 -6.51 -10.27
CA SER A 242 -22.66 -5.16 -10.84
C SER A 242 -21.36 -4.93 -11.60
N GLU A 243 -21.43 -4.21 -12.72
CA GLU A 243 -20.31 -3.94 -13.61
C GLU A 243 -20.27 -2.46 -14.00
N GLY A 244 -19.08 -2.00 -14.39
CA GLY A 244 -18.80 -0.64 -14.83
C GLY A 244 -18.61 0.37 -13.71
N LYS A 245 -18.53 1.65 -14.11
CA LYS A 245 -18.26 2.76 -13.18
C LYS A 245 -19.40 2.92 -12.16
N GLY A 246 -19.03 3.10 -10.90
CA GLY A 246 -19.95 3.19 -9.76
C GLY A 246 -20.54 1.85 -9.31
N ALA A 247 -20.07 0.71 -9.85
CA ALA A 247 -20.53 -0.61 -9.46
C ALA A 247 -20.24 -0.93 -7.98
N GLY A 248 -21.19 -1.60 -7.35
CA GLY A 248 -21.05 -2.12 -6.00
C GLY A 248 -22.09 -3.19 -5.65
N VAL A 249 -21.83 -3.88 -4.53
CA VAL A 249 -22.76 -4.82 -3.88
C VAL A 249 -23.01 -4.33 -2.45
N TYR A 250 -24.23 -4.48 -1.94
CA TYR A 250 -24.52 -4.28 -0.53
C TYR A 250 -25.07 -5.55 0.10
N LEU A 251 -24.69 -5.79 1.35
CA LEU A 251 -25.25 -6.82 2.21
C LEU A 251 -26.03 -6.15 3.33
N SER A 252 -27.23 -6.67 3.61
CA SER A 252 -28.11 -6.18 4.66
C SER A 252 -28.13 -7.13 5.85
N PHE A 253 -28.22 -6.58 7.05
CA PHE A 253 -28.27 -7.31 8.31
C PHE A 253 -29.33 -6.68 9.23
N ASN A 254 -29.95 -7.51 10.07
CA ASN A 254 -30.95 -7.11 11.05
C ASN A 254 -30.49 -7.50 12.47
N PRO A 255 -29.50 -6.79 13.04
CA PRO A 255 -28.97 -7.12 14.36
C PRO A 255 -30.04 -6.95 15.44
N THR A 256 -30.45 -8.06 16.06
CA THR A 256 -31.38 -8.07 17.21
C THR A 256 -30.70 -7.73 18.53
N SER A 257 -29.37 -7.84 18.58
CA SER A 257 -28.49 -7.42 19.66
C SER A 257 -27.25 -6.76 19.06
N ALA A 258 -26.44 -6.09 19.89
CA ALA A 258 -25.18 -5.53 19.42
C ALA A 258 -24.31 -6.66 18.83
N GLN A 259 -23.86 -6.48 17.59
CA GLN A 259 -23.17 -7.52 16.84
C GLN A 259 -21.94 -6.95 16.14
N SER A 260 -20.84 -7.69 16.18
CA SER A 260 -19.67 -7.44 15.35
C SER A 260 -19.74 -8.28 14.08
N ILE A 261 -19.42 -7.69 12.94
CA ILE A 261 -19.22 -8.41 11.67
C ILE A 261 -17.79 -8.16 11.21
N THR A 262 -17.06 -9.23 10.93
CA THR A 262 -15.69 -9.21 10.43
C THR A 262 -15.66 -9.52 8.95
N ILE A 263 -14.92 -8.74 8.19
CA ILE A 263 -14.57 -9.00 6.79
C ILE A 263 -13.09 -9.33 6.74
N LYS A 264 -12.74 -10.39 5.98
CA LYS A 264 -11.38 -10.67 5.54
C LYS A 264 -11.34 -10.55 4.03
N ALA A 265 -10.51 -9.66 3.49
CA ALA A 265 -10.40 -9.42 2.05
C ALA A 265 -8.97 -9.65 1.59
N GLY A 266 -8.74 -10.74 0.85
CA GLY A 266 -7.48 -10.93 0.14
C GLY A 266 -7.42 -10.03 -1.07
N LEU A 267 -6.25 -9.46 -1.32
CA LEU A 267 -6.00 -8.47 -2.36
C LEU A 267 -4.98 -9.00 -3.35
N SER A 268 -5.04 -8.57 -4.60
CA SER A 268 -4.05 -8.91 -5.64
C SER A 268 -4.00 -7.84 -6.73
N TYR A 269 -2.87 -7.75 -7.41
CA TYR A 269 -2.71 -6.95 -8.63
C TYR A 269 -2.85 -7.77 -9.92
N THR A 270 -2.98 -9.10 -9.83
CA THR A 270 -2.92 -9.96 -11.02
C THR A 270 -4.24 -10.67 -11.33
N SER A 271 -4.99 -11.13 -10.31
CA SER A 271 -6.27 -11.82 -10.54
C SER A 271 -7.12 -11.98 -9.29
N ILE A 272 -8.41 -12.26 -9.47
CA ILE A 272 -9.33 -12.67 -8.40
C ILE A 272 -8.88 -14.00 -7.77
N ASP A 273 -8.36 -14.93 -8.58
CA ASP A 273 -7.91 -16.23 -8.07
C ASP A 273 -6.71 -16.08 -7.13
N ASN A 274 -5.77 -15.18 -7.45
CA ASN A 274 -4.65 -14.89 -6.57
C ASN A 274 -5.09 -14.10 -5.33
N ALA A 275 -6.04 -13.17 -5.45
CA ALA A 275 -6.64 -12.52 -4.29
C ALA A 275 -7.27 -13.56 -3.33
N ARG A 276 -7.94 -14.58 -3.88
CA ARG A 276 -8.49 -15.71 -3.12
C ARG A 276 -7.41 -16.57 -2.49
N LEU A 277 -6.32 -16.85 -3.21
CA LEU A 277 -5.19 -17.62 -2.71
C LEU A 277 -4.48 -16.89 -1.57
N ASN A 278 -4.26 -15.58 -1.70
CA ASN A 278 -3.69 -14.74 -0.65
C ASN A 278 -4.55 -14.77 0.61
N LEU A 279 -5.88 -14.63 0.46
CA LEU A 279 -6.83 -14.78 1.57
C LEU A 279 -6.69 -16.14 2.27
N GLN A 280 -6.65 -17.23 1.50
CA GLN A 280 -6.56 -18.57 2.06
C GLN A 280 -5.22 -18.81 2.77
N ALA A 281 -4.12 -18.36 2.17
CA ALA A 281 -2.78 -18.58 2.72
C ALA A 281 -2.52 -17.79 4.00
N GLU A 282 -2.96 -16.54 4.06
CA GLU A 282 -2.62 -15.64 5.18
C GLU A 282 -3.71 -15.57 6.26
N ALA A 283 -4.98 -15.90 5.95
CA ALA A 283 -6.10 -15.57 6.83
C ALA A 283 -7.17 -16.66 7.03
N ALA A 284 -7.01 -17.87 6.47
CA ALA A 284 -8.00 -18.95 6.61
C ALA A 284 -8.41 -19.22 8.07
N ASN A 285 -7.42 -19.32 8.96
CA ASN A 285 -7.63 -19.60 10.39
C ASN A 285 -7.29 -18.41 11.30
N LEU A 286 -7.14 -17.21 10.74
CA LEU A 286 -6.75 -16.02 11.48
C LEU A 286 -7.97 -15.13 11.74
N ASP A 287 -8.35 -14.90 12.98
CA ASP A 287 -9.39 -13.93 13.33
C ASP A 287 -8.85 -12.49 13.41
N PHE A 288 -9.74 -11.53 13.65
CA PHE A 288 -9.37 -10.10 13.69
C PHE A 288 -8.36 -9.79 14.81
N ASP A 289 -8.55 -10.34 16.01
CA ASP A 289 -7.71 -9.98 17.16
C ASP A 289 -6.32 -10.63 17.04
N ALA A 290 -6.24 -11.86 16.50
CA ALA A 290 -4.99 -12.51 16.16
C ALA A 290 -4.25 -11.76 15.03
N ALA A 291 -4.95 -11.30 13.99
CA ALA A 291 -4.36 -10.48 12.93
C ALA A 291 -3.80 -9.15 13.49
N LYS A 292 -4.56 -8.49 14.37
CA LYS A 292 -4.12 -7.26 15.05
C LYS A 292 -2.88 -7.49 15.90
N GLN A 293 -2.84 -8.58 16.66
CA GLN A 293 -1.67 -8.94 17.48
C GLN A 293 -0.46 -9.25 16.60
N GLN A 294 -0.65 -9.96 15.50
CA GLN A 294 0.41 -10.26 14.54
C GLN A 294 0.95 -8.97 13.88
N ALA A 295 0.07 -8.06 13.46
CA ALA A 295 0.48 -6.77 12.90
C ALA A 295 1.31 -5.95 13.91
N ALA A 296 0.87 -5.88 15.17
CA ALA A 296 1.60 -5.20 16.23
C ALA A 296 2.97 -5.86 16.51
N ALA A 297 3.04 -7.20 16.48
CA ALA A 297 4.30 -7.93 16.65
C ALA A 297 5.27 -7.63 15.49
N THR A 298 4.80 -7.69 14.24
CA THR A 298 5.59 -7.36 13.05
C THR A 298 6.12 -5.93 13.12
N TRP A 299 5.28 -4.96 13.49
CA TRP A 299 5.74 -3.57 13.64
C TRP A 299 6.80 -3.43 14.73
N ASN A 300 6.65 -4.10 15.88
CA ASN A 300 7.66 -4.06 16.93
C ASN A 300 8.99 -4.71 16.51
N GLU A 301 8.94 -5.78 15.73
CA GLU A 301 10.14 -6.41 15.15
C GLU A 301 10.88 -5.44 14.23
N TYR A 302 10.17 -4.83 13.28
CA TYR A 302 10.78 -3.91 12.32
C TYR A 302 11.29 -2.63 12.98
N LEU A 303 10.48 -1.97 13.81
CA LEU A 303 10.89 -0.75 14.52
C LEU A 303 12.03 -1.05 15.51
N GLY A 304 12.03 -2.24 16.12
CA GLY A 304 13.00 -2.68 17.10
C GLY A 304 14.41 -2.95 16.55
N ARG A 305 14.58 -2.98 15.22
CA ARG A 305 15.91 -3.09 14.59
C ARG A 305 16.81 -1.88 14.89
N ILE A 306 16.20 -0.73 15.18
CA ILE A 306 16.92 0.46 15.63
C ILE A 306 16.40 0.87 17.00
N LYS A 307 17.17 0.54 18.04
CA LYS A 307 16.90 0.96 19.41
C LYS A 307 17.53 2.34 19.65
N VAL A 308 16.71 3.31 20.04
CA VAL A 308 17.15 4.63 20.50
C VAL A 308 16.74 4.85 21.95
N GLU A 309 17.47 5.71 22.67
CA GLU A 309 17.19 6.04 24.07
C GLU A 309 17.14 7.57 24.20
N SER A 310 16.03 8.10 24.69
CA SER A 310 15.88 9.50 25.07
C SER A 310 14.97 9.59 26.31
N PRO A 311 15.29 10.45 27.29
CA PRO A 311 14.37 10.73 28.39
C PRO A 311 13.14 11.54 27.95
N VAL A 312 13.15 12.13 26.75
CA VAL A 312 12.07 12.95 26.20
C VAL A 312 11.17 12.08 25.31
N ARG A 313 9.94 11.81 25.76
CA ARG A 313 8.96 11.01 24.99
C ARG A 313 8.77 11.51 23.56
N ASN A 314 8.76 12.83 23.35
CA ASN A 314 8.55 13.41 22.02
C ASN A 314 9.71 13.11 21.04
N ASP A 315 10.93 12.88 21.54
CA ASP A 315 12.04 12.45 20.67
C ASP A 315 11.81 11.02 20.18
N MET A 316 11.36 10.14 21.09
CA MET A 316 10.97 8.77 20.75
C MET A 316 9.83 8.76 19.73
N VAL A 317 8.83 9.63 19.91
CA VAL A 317 7.70 9.75 18.97
C VAL A 317 8.17 10.22 17.59
N LYS A 318 8.96 11.29 17.51
CA LYS A 318 9.50 11.77 16.23
C LYS A 318 10.31 10.68 15.51
N PHE A 319 11.17 9.98 16.24
CA PHE A 319 12.02 8.94 15.67
C PHE A 319 11.19 7.76 15.15
N TYR A 320 10.34 7.16 15.99
CA TYR A 320 9.59 5.96 15.62
C TYR A 320 8.46 6.24 14.63
N THR A 321 7.85 7.43 14.65
CA THR A 321 6.91 7.84 13.59
C THR A 321 7.63 8.05 12.26
N GLY A 322 8.81 8.68 12.26
CA GLY A 322 9.62 8.82 11.04
C GLY A 322 10.00 7.45 10.45
N LEU A 323 10.47 6.53 11.31
CA LEU A 323 10.81 5.17 10.91
C LEU A 323 9.57 4.39 10.42
N TYR A 324 8.43 4.55 11.09
CA TYR A 324 7.15 3.99 10.64
C TYR A 324 6.83 4.42 9.21
N HIS A 325 6.95 5.71 8.86
CA HIS A 325 6.67 6.16 7.49
C HIS A 325 7.68 5.63 6.46
N SER A 326 8.95 5.46 6.83
CA SER A 326 9.95 4.81 5.96
C SER A 326 9.63 3.34 5.66
N LEU A 327 8.94 2.67 6.58
CA LEU A 327 8.58 1.24 6.51
C LEU A 327 7.16 0.98 6.03
N LEU A 328 6.25 1.94 6.20
CA LEU A 328 4.92 1.91 5.61
C LEU A 328 5.08 1.80 4.09
N GLY A 329 6.00 2.61 3.57
CA GLY A 329 6.74 2.40 2.33
C GLY A 329 5.87 2.09 1.10
N ARG A 330 6.55 1.66 0.04
CA ARG A 330 5.91 1.14 -1.15
C ARG A 330 5.72 -0.36 -0.99
N GLY A 331 4.48 -0.80 -1.14
CA GLY A 331 4.03 -2.12 -0.74
C GLY A 331 4.33 -3.21 -1.76
N LEU A 332 4.18 -4.45 -1.30
CA LEU A 332 4.19 -5.65 -2.13
C LEU A 332 3.29 -5.51 -3.35
N ALA A 333 3.80 -5.95 -4.50
CA ALA A 333 3.11 -6.05 -5.78
C ALA A 333 3.00 -7.51 -6.29
N SER A 334 3.65 -8.48 -5.64
CA SER A 334 3.53 -9.91 -5.94
C SER A 334 2.59 -10.64 -4.97
N ASP A 335 1.90 -11.64 -5.50
CA ASP A 335 1.07 -12.57 -4.73
C ASP A 335 1.91 -13.63 -4.01
N ILE A 336 1.27 -14.38 -3.10
CA ILE A 336 1.92 -15.41 -2.29
C ILE A 336 2.57 -16.52 -3.13
N ASN A 337 2.03 -16.79 -4.32
CA ASN A 337 2.55 -17.76 -5.28
C ASN A 337 3.60 -17.18 -6.23
N GLY A 338 4.00 -15.92 -6.07
CA GLY A 338 5.02 -15.27 -6.91
C GLY A 338 4.49 -14.69 -8.22
N ALA A 339 3.18 -14.77 -8.50
CA ALA A 339 2.60 -14.03 -9.60
C ALA A 339 2.78 -12.51 -9.36
N TYR A 340 3.10 -11.78 -10.41
CA TYR A 340 3.32 -10.34 -10.33
C TYR A 340 2.85 -9.65 -11.62
N PRO A 341 2.46 -8.37 -11.57
CA PRO A 341 2.12 -7.59 -12.76
C PRO A 341 3.39 -7.31 -13.58
N ARG A 342 3.40 -7.60 -14.88
CA ARG A 342 4.46 -7.14 -15.78
C ARG A 342 4.19 -5.71 -16.25
N ASN A 343 5.24 -5.04 -16.73
CA ASN A 343 5.13 -3.66 -17.21
C ASN A 343 4.15 -3.50 -18.39
N ASP A 344 3.94 -4.53 -19.20
CA ASP A 344 2.99 -4.53 -20.33
C ASP A 344 1.53 -4.78 -19.90
N GLY A 345 1.29 -5.21 -18.66
CA GLY A 345 -0.03 -5.51 -18.10
C GLY A 345 -0.37 -7.00 -18.10
N SER A 346 0.48 -7.85 -18.68
CA SER A 346 0.39 -9.29 -18.51
C SER A 346 0.84 -9.71 -17.11
N VAL A 347 0.66 -10.97 -16.77
CA VAL A 347 1.09 -11.53 -15.48
C VAL A 347 2.38 -12.31 -15.65
N GLY A 348 3.38 -11.97 -14.85
CA GLY A 348 4.64 -12.67 -14.73
C GLY A 348 4.63 -13.62 -13.53
N GLN A 349 5.69 -14.41 -13.43
CA GLN A 349 5.84 -15.41 -12.39
C GLN A 349 7.27 -15.39 -11.85
N ILE A 350 7.42 -15.06 -10.57
CA ILE A 350 8.66 -15.24 -9.83
C ILE A 350 8.82 -16.74 -9.57
N PRO A 351 9.98 -17.35 -9.85
CA PRO A 351 10.19 -18.76 -9.58
C PRO A 351 10.00 -19.09 -8.10
N ILE A 352 9.47 -20.28 -7.84
CA ILE A 352 9.33 -20.81 -6.48
C ILE A 352 10.62 -21.52 -6.08
N GLY A 353 11.13 -21.17 -4.91
CA GLY A 353 12.27 -21.80 -4.26
C GLY A 353 11.95 -23.18 -3.69
N LYS A 354 12.98 -23.86 -3.17
CA LYS A 354 12.85 -25.20 -2.59
C LYS A 354 11.99 -25.24 -1.32
N ASP A 355 11.81 -24.09 -0.68
CA ASP A 355 10.97 -23.89 0.52
C ASP A 355 9.49 -23.62 0.19
N GLY A 356 9.11 -23.68 -1.11
CA GLY A 356 7.75 -23.45 -1.55
C GLY A 356 7.35 -21.97 -1.59
N LYS A 357 8.29 -21.04 -1.43
CA LYS A 357 8.04 -19.59 -1.49
C LYS A 357 8.67 -18.97 -2.74
N PRO A 358 8.17 -17.81 -3.23
CA PRO A 358 8.84 -17.07 -4.29
C PRO A 358 10.29 -16.75 -3.89
N LEU A 359 11.23 -16.84 -4.84
CA LEU A 359 12.65 -16.55 -4.60
C LEU A 359 12.93 -15.14 -4.07
N HIS A 360 12.02 -14.22 -4.33
CA HIS A 360 11.99 -12.86 -3.79
C HIS A 360 10.58 -12.30 -3.95
N GLN A 361 10.32 -11.14 -3.35
CA GLN A 361 9.10 -10.38 -3.59
C GLN A 361 9.29 -9.32 -4.68
N HIS A 362 8.17 -8.87 -5.27
CA HIS A 362 8.11 -7.70 -6.14
C HIS A 362 7.41 -6.57 -5.41
N TYR A 363 7.90 -5.33 -5.53
CA TYR A 363 7.35 -4.16 -4.84
C TYR A 363 7.00 -3.04 -5.80
N ASN A 364 5.96 -2.27 -5.47
CA ASN A 364 5.78 -0.94 -6.04
C ASN A 364 6.92 -0.03 -5.58
N THR A 365 7.15 1.09 -6.27
CA THR A 365 8.22 2.04 -5.89
C THR A 365 7.82 3.49 -6.20
N ASP A 366 8.34 4.42 -5.41
CA ASP A 366 8.44 5.82 -5.81
C ASP A 366 9.50 5.99 -6.89
N ALA A 367 9.55 7.19 -7.46
CA ALA A 367 10.73 7.67 -8.15
C ALA A 367 11.95 7.59 -7.21
N ILE A 368 12.98 6.84 -7.63
CA ILE A 368 14.14 6.50 -6.80
C ILE A 368 14.95 7.72 -6.36
N TRP A 369 14.84 8.85 -7.06
CA TRP A 369 15.58 10.08 -6.74
C TRP A 369 15.49 10.45 -5.26
N GLY A 370 14.28 10.50 -4.69
CA GLY A 370 14.09 10.84 -3.28
C GLY A 370 14.57 9.73 -2.33
N ALA A 371 14.34 8.47 -2.70
CA ALA A 371 14.70 7.32 -1.89
C ALA A 371 16.22 7.11 -1.81
N PHE A 372 16.97 7.45 -2.87
CA PHE A 372 18.42 7.27 -2.93
C PHE A 372 19.19 8.05 -1.85
N TRP A 373 18.73 9.24 -1.50
CA TRP A 373 19.44 10.11 -0.56
C TRP A 373 19.28 9.70 0.91
N ASN A 374 18.30 8.84 1.23
CA ASN A 374 17.91 8.55 2.61
C ASN A 374 17.55 7.08 2.86
N LEU A 375 16.67 6.51 2.02
CA LEU A 375 16.07 5.21 2.26
C LEU A 375 17.03 4.06 1.95
N THR A 376 17.85 4.18 0.90
CA THR A 376 18.82 3.13 0.55
C THR A 376 19.86 2.91 1.67
N GLN A 377 20.28 3.97 2.36
CA GLN A 377 21.17 3.86 3.52
C GLN A 377 20.46 3.17 4.68
N LEU A 378 19.21 3.55 4.97
CA LEU A 378 18.40 2.92 6.01
C LEU A 378 18.20 1.42 5.71
N TRP A 379 17.85 1.07 4.47
CA TRP A 379 17.65 -0.32 4.07
C TRP A 379 18.95 -1.11 4.13
N ALA A 380 20.08 -0.56 3.68
CA ALA A 380 21.37 -1.23 3.79
C ALA A 380 21.76 -1.56 5.25
N ILE A 381 21.46 -0.65 6.19
CA ILE A 381 21.84 -0.81 7.61
C ILE A 381 20.87 -1.72 8.37
N ALA A 382 19.57 -1.57 8.15
CA ALA A 382 18.55 -2.16 9.01
C ALA A 382 17.55 -3.09 8.29
N TYR A 383 17.41 -3.02 6.96
CA TYR A 383 16.44 -3.79 6.18
C TYR A 383 17.03 -4.36 4.88
N PRO A 384 18.18 -5.06 4.93
CA PRO A 384 18.91 -5.48 3.74
C PRO A 384 18.13 -6.47 2.88
N GLU A 385 17.23 -7.25 3.48
CA GLU A 385 16.35 -8.17 2.77
C GLU A 385 15.33 -7.44 1.89
N TYR A 386 14.79 -6.32 2.36
CA TYR A 386 13.92 -5.47 1.54
C TYR A 386 14.71 -4.84 0.41
N TYR A 387 15.93 -4.36 0.67
CA TYR A 387 16.77 -3.77 -0.35
C TYR A 387 17.13 -4.78 -1.45
N SER A 388 17.45 -6.02 -1.06
CA SER A 388 17.72 -7.10 -2.01
C SER A 388 16.52 -7.35 -2.92
N ASP A 389 15.33 -7.51 -2.35
CA ASP A 389 14.12 -7.73 -3.15
C ASP A 389 13.75 -6.51 -4.00
N TRP A 390 14.01 -5.30 -3.52
CA TRP A 390 13.84 -4.07 -4.30
C TRP A 390 14.75 -4.06 -5.54
N VAL A 391 16.02 -4.45 -5.39
CA VAL A 391 16.94 -4.61 -6.54
C VAL A 391 16.41 -5.67 -7.50
N LYS A 392 16.02 -6.84 -7.00
CA LYS A 392 15.45 -7.92 -7.84
C LYS A 392 14.16 -7.48 -8.54
N SER A 393 13.33 -6.65 -7.92
CA SER A 393 12.15 -6.03 -8.53
C SER A 393 12.53 -5.16 -9.74
N GLN A 394 13.56 -4.31 -9.60
CA GLN A 394 14.06 -3.50 -10.71
C GLN A 394 14.66 -4.36 -11.84
N LEU A 395 15.34 -5.46 -11.52
CA LEU A 395 15.83 -6.40 -12.52
C LEU A 395 14.70 -7.15 -13.24
N LEU A 396 13.57 -7.44 -12.57
CA LEU A 396 12.37 -7.95 -13.24
C LEU A 396 11.82 -6.93 -14.23
N ILE A 397 11.68 -5.67 -13.81
CA ILE A 397 11.23 -4.60 -14.72
C ILE A 397 12.18 -4.45 -15.91
N TYR A 398 13.49 -4.53 -15.69
CA TYR A 398 14.46 -4.51 -16.79
C TYR A 398 14.25 -5.66 -17.78
N LYS A 399 13.99 -6.88 -17.30
CA LYS A 399 13.67 -8.03 -18.16
C LYS A 399 12.37 -7.84 -18.94
N ASP A 400 11.37 -7.24 -18.32
CA ASP A 400 10.02 -7.10 -18.89
C ASP A 400 9.90 -5.93 -19.86
N ALA A 401 10.53 -4.80 -19.53
CA ALA A 401 10.39 -3.53 -20.25
C ALA A 401 11.66 -3.11 -21.02
N GLY A 402 12.77 -3.83 -20.84
CA GLY A 402 14.07 -3.52 -21.43
C GLY A 402 14.80 -2.34 -20.78
N TRP A 403 14.25 -1.72 -19.75
CA TRP A 403 14.82 -0.55 -19.06
C TRP A 403 14.54 -0.63 -17.55
N LEU A 404 15.47 -0.11 -16.74
CA LEU A 404 15.19 0.18 -15.34
C LEU A 404 14.10 1.25 -15.25
N ALA A 405 13.28 1.19 -14.20
CA ALA A 405 12.24 2.19 -13.98
C ALA A 405 12.69 3.24 -12.97
N ASP A 406 12.47 4.52 -13.28
CA ASP A 406 12.68 5.58 -12.28
C ASP A 406 11.75 5.34 -11.07
N GLY A 407 10.50 4.97 -11.33
CA GLY A 407 9.54 4.45 -10.34
C GLY A 407 8.45 3.59 -10.99
N ILE A 408 7.75 2.78 -10.19
CA ILE A 408 6.68 1.90 -10.67
C ILE A 408 5.42 1.89 -9.80
N ALA A 409 4.27 1.89 -10.45
CA ALA A 409 2.96 1.64 -9.86
C ALA A 409 2.28 0.49 -10.60
N ASN A 410 2.08 -0.65 -9.93
CA ASN A 410 1.61 -1.89 -10.54
C ASN A 410 2.47 -2.26 -11.77
N SER A 411 3.80 -2.15 -11.62
CA SER A 411 4.82 -2.28 -12.68
C SER A 411 4.73 -1.31 -13.85
N ARG A 412 3.72 -0.44 -13.92
CA ARG A 412 3.65 0.66 -14.91
C ARG A 412 4.64 1.74 -14.52
N PHE A 413 5.25 2.36 -15.52
CA PHE A 413 6.20 3.42 -15.23
C PHE A 413 5.51 4.66 -14.63
N VAL A 414 6.10 5.14 -13.55
CA VAL A 414 5.76 6.42 -12.93
C VAL A 414 7.08 7.10 -12.58
N SER A 415 7.46 8.11 -13.35
CA SER A 415 8.72 8.83 -13.13
C SER A 415 8.47 10.12 -12.36
N GLY A 416 9.48 10.57 -11.62
CA GLY A 416 9.46 11.80 -10.83
C GLY A 416 10.36 12.86 -11.46
N VAL A 417 11.50 13.11 -10.81
CA VAL A 417 12.54 14.05 -11.27
C VAL A 417 13.15 13.59 -12.59
N GLY A 418 13.05 12.30 -12.93
CA GLY A 418 13.47 11.78 -14.23
C GLY A 418 14.98 11.70 -14.38
N THR A 419 15.73 11.63 -13.27
CA THR A 419 17.19 11.45 -13.29
C THR A 419 17.62 10.02 -12.97
N ASN A 420 16.68 9.11 -12.66
CA ASN A 420 16.85 7.65 -12.49
C ASN A 420 18.19 7.22 -11.85
N PHE A 421 18.21 7.20 -10.52
CA PHE A 421 19.30 6.72 -9.68
C PHE A 421 19.24 5.22 -9.35
N VAL A 422 18.54 4.40 -10.14
CA VAL A 422 18.45 2.97 -9.84
C VAL A 422 19.81 2.28 -9.95
N SER A 423 20.66 2.66 -10.92
CA SER A 423 22.05 2.16 -11.04
C SER A 423 22.86 2.41 -9.77
N LEU A 424 22.81 3.64 -9.24
CA LEU A 424 23.41 4.01 -7.96
C LEU A 424 22.88 3.16 -6.79
N ALA A 425 21.57 2.92 -6.75
CA ALA A 425 20.97 2.08 -5.72
C ALA A 425 21.44 0.62 -5.84
N ILE A 426 21.60 0.08 -7.05
CA ILE A 426 22.14 -1.27 -7.28
C ILE A 426 23.60 -1.35 -6.84
N ALA A 427 24.43 -0.38 -7.25
CA ALA A 427 25.83 -0.31 -6.85
C ALA A 427 25.97 -0.16 -5.32
N GLY A 428 25.12 0.67 -4.69
CA GLY A 428 25.06 0.83 -3.24
C GLY A 428 24.77 -0.48 -2.52
N ALA A 429 23.79 -1.26 -2.97
CA ALA A 429 23.50 -2.59 -2.43
C ALA A 429 24.72 -3.52 -2.56
N TYR A 430 25.33 -3.57 -3.74
CA TYR A 430 26.52 -4.38 -3.99
C TYR A 430 27.69 -4.01 -3.06
N MET A 431 27.96 -2.72 -2.89
CA MET A 431 29.03 -2.21 -2.04
C MET A 431 28.75 -2.44 -0.55
N ALA A 432 27.48 -2.43 -0.14
CA ALA A 432 27.06 -2.81 1.20
C ALA A 432 27.09 -4.32 1.47
N GLY A 433 27.44 -5.14 0.47
CA GLY A 433 27.52 -6.60 0.61
C GLY A 433 26.22 -7.35 0.32
N ILE A 434 25.17 -6.64 -0.10
CA ILE A 434 23.89 -7.22 -0.54
C ILE A 434 24.08 -7.61 -2.01
N ARG A 435 24.36 -8.88 -2.28
CA ARG A 435 24.82 -9.39 -3.59
C ARG A 435 24.09 -10.65 -4.04
N ASP A 436 22.95 -10.98 -3.45
CA ASP A 436 22.16 -12.17 -3.72
C ASP A 436 21.19 -12.00 -4.90
N PHE A 437 21.59 -11.19 -5.89
CA PHE A 437 20.88 -10.97 -7.16
C PHE A 437 21.80 -11.26 -8.35
N ASP A 438 21.25 -11.28 -9.56
CA ASP A 438 22.04 -11.49 -10.78
C ASP A 438 22.95 -10.28 -11.06
N ILE A 439 24.20 -10.36 -10.59
CA ILE A 439 25.18 -9.27 -10.68
C ILE A 439 25.47 -8.89 -12.13
N ASN A 440 25.53 -9.87 -13.05
CA ASN A 440 25.84 -9.60 -14.46
C ASN A 440 24.70 -8.83 -15.11
N LEU A 441 23.46 -9.26 -14.87
CA LEU A 441 22.29 -8.53 -15.35
C LEU A 441 22.16 -7.15 -14.70
N ALA A 442 22.49 -7.04 -13.42
CA ALA A 442 22.45 -5.77 -12.69
C ALA A 442 23.46 -4.77 -13.25
N TYR A 443 24.66 -5.23 -13.59
CA TYR A 443 25.66 -4.40 -14.27
C TYR A 443 25.22 -4.03 -15.69
N GLU A 444 24.69 -4.99 -16.48
CA GLU A 444 24.15 -4.72 -17.82
C GLU A 444 23.06 -3.63 -17.78
N ALA A 445 22.07 -3.80 -16.89
CA ALA A 445 20.97 -2.86 -16.72
C ALA A 445 21.45 -1.47 -16.28
N SER A 446 22.40 -1.42 -15.34
CA SER A 446 23.00 -0.17 -14.85
C SER A 446 23.78 0.54 -15.97
N LEU A 447 24.62 -0.19 -16.71
CA LEU A 447 25.38 0.35 -17.84
C LEU A 447 24.44 0.91 -18.92
N LYS A 448 23.36 0.19 -19.24
CA LYS A 448 22.35 0.68 -20.18
C LYS A 448 21.61 1.92 -19.64
N ASN A 449 21.36 2.02 -18.33
CA ASN A 449 20.78 3.22 -17.71
C ASN A 449 21.70 4.44 -17.79
N GLU A 450 23.02 4.26 -17.74
CA GLU A 450 23.97 5.38 -17.85
C GLU A 450 24.28 5.75 -19.30
N LEU A 451 24.39 4.77 -20.21
CA LEU A 451 24.91 5.00 -21.57
C LEU A 451 23.88 4.87 -22.71
N GLY A 452 22.81 4.11 -22.49
CA GLY A 452 21.78 3.89 -23.51
C GLY A 452 20.84 5.08 -23.60
N TRP A 453 20.41 5.49 -24.80
CA TRP A 453 19.42 6.56 -24.97
C TRP A 453 18.41 6.27 -26.08
N GLN A 454 18.74 5.39 -27.02
CA GLN A 454 17.85 5.03 -28.13
C GLN A 454 16.64 4.25 -27.62
N ASN A 455 15.44 4.66 -28.06
CA ASN A 455 14.18 4.01 -27.69
C ASN A 455 13.96 3.91 -26.17
N ARG A 456 14.48 4.89 -25.40
CA ARG A 456 14.25 4.98 -23.96
C ARG A 456 12.82 5.48 -23.70
N PRO A 457 11.97 4.71 -22.98
CA PRO A 457 10.64 5.16 -22.64
C PRO A 457 10.72 6.31 -21.63
N ARG A 458 9.78 7.25 -21.72
CA ARG A 458 9.73 8.44 -20.84
C ARG A 458 9.81 8.05 -19.35
N GLY A 459 9.08 7.01 -18.98
CA GLY A 459 8.99 6.50 -17.62
C GLY A 459 10.26 5.86 -17.04
N ALA A 460 11.24 5.52 -17.88
CA ALA A 460 12.56 5.11 -17.42
C ALA A 460 13.41 6.30 -16.94
N GLY A 461 12.95 7.55 -17.12
CA GLY A 461 13.74 8.74 -16.80
C GLY A 461 14.93 8.93 -17.74
N LYS A 462 15.88 9.77 -17.33
CA LYS A 462 17.14 10.12 -18.01
C LYS A 462 17.02 10.44 -19.50
N LEU A 463 16.10 11.31 -19.89
CA LEU A 463 15.81 11.53 -21.31
C LEU A 463 16.88 12.32 -22.06
N ASP A 464 17.83 12.95 -21.36
CA ASP A 464 18.91 13.74 -21.97
C ASP A 464 20.26 13.02 -22.03
N THR A 465 20.30 11.69 -21.88
CA THR A 465 21.55 10.91 -21.89
C THR A 465 22.31 11.03 -23.22
N ASP A 466 21.62 11.17 -24.35
CA ASP A 466 22.25 11.39 -25.66
C ASP A 466 23.10 12.67 -25.67
N ARG A 467 22.57 13.75 -25.09
CA ARG A 467 23.24 15.04 -24.96
C ARG A 467 24.42 14.94 -24.01
N PHE A 468 24.20 14.33 -22.85
CA PHE A 468 25.24 14.15 -21.85
C PHE A 468 26.44 13.39 -22.42
N ILE A 469 26.23 12.30 -23.15
CA ILE A 469 27.30 11.54 -23.80
C ILE A 469 27.99 12.36 -24.90
N LYS A 470 27.21 13.06 -25.74
CA LYS A 470 27.75 13.79 -26.88
C LYS A 470 28.58 15.01 -26.48
N TYR A 471 28.15 15.74 -25.46
CA TYR A 471 28.71 17.04 -25.09
C TYR A 471 29.48 17.02 -23.76
N GLY A 472 29.37 15.96 -22.96
CA GLY A 472 29.87 15.90 -21.58
C GLY A 472 28.98 16.64 -20.57
N PHE A 473 27.85 17.20 -21.02
CA PHE A 473 26.85 17.89 -20.19
C PHE A 473 25.50 17.94 -20.91
N VAL A 474 24.43 18.22 -20.17
CA VAL A 474 23.10 18.51 -20.74
C VAL A 474 22.95 20.01 -20.94
N ASN A 475 23.07 20.47 -22.18
CA ASN A 475 22.91 21.89 -22.48
C ASN A 475 21.44 22.31 -22.44
N HIS A 476 21.19 23.50 -21.88
CA HIS A 476 19.86 24.11 -21.80
C HIS A 476 19.36 24.52 -23.20
N ILE A 477 18.09 24.20 -23.50
CA ILE A 477 17.39 24.70 -24.70
C ILE A 477 16.12 25.41 -24.25
N GLU A 478 16.08 26.72 -24.47
CA GLU A 478 15.00 27.58 -23.98
C GLU A 478 13.72 27.45 -24.82
N LYS A 479 13.85 27.22 -26.13
CA LYS A 479 12.73 27.09 -27.08
C LYS A 479 12.70 25.69 -27.70
N ASP A 480 11.81 24.85 -27.20
CA ASP A 480 11.56 23.52 -27.73
C ASP A 480 10.12 23.06 -27.39
N THR A 481 9.59 22.13 -28.18
CA THR A 481 8.30 21.45 -27.99
C THR A 481 8.40 20.17 -27.15
N GLY A 482 9.62 19.76 -26.77
CA GLY A 482 9.81 18.63 -25.87
C GLY A 482 9.30 18.85 -24.43
N TRP A 483 9.33 17.77 -23.65
CA TRP A 483 8.81 17.75 -22.30
C TRP A 483 9.54 18.74 -21.39
N SER A 484 8.85 19.27 -20.38
CA SER A 484 9.48 20.21 -19.44
C SER A 484 10.61 19.59 -18.61
N GLU A 485 10.59 18.26 -18.45
CA GLU A 485 11.51 17.46 -17.62
C GLU A 485 12.77 17.02 -18.36
N THR A 486 13.13 17.66 -19.47
CA THR A 486 14.35 17.37 -20.24
C THR A 486 15.37 18.51 -20.08
N TRP A 487 16.08 18.91 -21.14
CA TRP A 487 17.09 19.97 -21.19
C TRP A 487 16.73 21.30 -20.51
N LYS A 488 15.45 21.58 -20.18
CA LYS A 488 15.10 22.76 -19.36
C LYS A 488 15.75 22.70 -17.97
N PHE A 489 16.08 21.52 -17.47
CA PHE A 489 16.83 21.28 -16.23
C PHE A 489 18.30 20.89 -16.47
N GLY A 490 18.91 21.34 -17.57
CA GLY A 490 20.23 20.86 -18.01
C GLY A 490 21.35 20.94 -16.98
N ALA A 491 21.39 21.96 -16.12
CA ALA A 491 22.38 22.03 -15.03
C ALA A 491 22.21 20.90 -14.01
N SER A 492 20.97 20.67 -13.54
CA SER A 492 20.66 19.58 -12.62
C SER A 492 20.95 18.22 -13.25
N HIS A 493 20.51 17.99 -14.49
CA HIS A 493 20.78 16.73 -15.18
C HIS A 493 22.27 16.49 -15.38
N THR A 494 23.06 17.52 -15.70
CA THR A 494 24.51 17.38 -15.82
C THR A 494 25.13 16.90 -14.52
N LEU A 495 24.78 17.51 -13.38
CA LEU A 495 25.33 17.14 -12.07
C LEU A 495 24.87 15.74 -11.65
N GLU A 496 23.58 15.46 -11.78
CA GLU A 496 23.00 14.20 -11.34
C GLU A 496 23.41 13.01 -12.24
N TYR A 497 23.52 13.21 -13.56
CA TYR A 497 24.02 12.16 -14.45
C TYR A 497 25.51 11.90 -14.23
N SER A 498 26.30 12.96 -13.98
CA SER A 498 27.72 12.79 -13.61
C SER A 498 27.86 11.99 -12.32
N PHE A 499 27.02 12.26 -11.33
CA PHE A 499 27.01 11.54 -10.07
C PHE A 499 26.55 10.08 -10.24
N SER A 500 25.52 9.82 -11.03
CA SER A 500 25.06 8.45 -11.26
C SER A 500 26.00 7.61 -12.12
N SER A 501 26.69 8.22 -13.08
CA SER A 501 27.67 7.53 -13.94
C SER A 501 28.98 7.21 -13.23
N TYR A 502 29.21 7.74 -12.02
CA TYR A 502 30.34 7.34 -11.17
C TYR A 502 30.15 5.94 -10.56
N ALA A 503 28.89 5.54 -10.32
CA ALA A 503 28.55 4.21 -9.80
C ALA A 503 28.52 3.16 -10.90
#